data_AF-A0A7Y6CVJ6-F1
#
_entry.id   AF-A0A7Y6CVJ6-F1
#
_cell.length_a   1.000
_cell.length_b   1.000
_cell.length_c   1.000
_cell.angle_alpha   90.00
_cell.angle_beta   90.00
_cell.angle_gamma   90.00
#
_symmetry.space_group_name_H-M   'P 1'
#
loop_
_entity.id
_entity.type
_entity.pdbx_description
1 polymer ?
#
loop_
_entity_poly.entity_id
_entity_poly.type
_entity_poly.pdbx_seq_one_letter_code
_entity_poly.pdbx_strand_id
1 'polypeptide(L)'
;LEAAGGVERWSAALEHDEELAADLERATEEQRRIRRGLAGGKTGRDGGSSLELGIGGSANPRRLKCLHAHLAYALANPGYLLGERIRDELDPLWPEQCCSLEN
;
A
#
# COMPACT_ATOMS: atom_id res chain seq x y z
N LEU A 1 6.18 -5.02 -12.72
CA LEU A 1 5.86 -5.80 -11.49
C LEU A 1 4.40 -6.27 -11.45
N GLU A 2 3.42 -5.38 -11.31
CA GLU A 2 1.99 -5.76 -11.22
C GLU A 2 1.49 -6.51 -12.45
N ALA A 3 1.71 -5.95 -13.65
CA ALA A 3 1.30 -6.58 -14.91
C ALA A 3 1.96 -7.94 -15.17
N ALA A 4 3.03 -8.26 -14.45
CA ALA A 4 3.70 -9.56 -14.49
C ALA A 4 3.16 -10.54 -13.44
N GLY A 5 1.93 -10.33 -12.93
CA GLY A 5 1.28 -11.20 -11.93
C GLY A 5 1.81 -11.02 -10.49
N GLY A 6 2.34 -9.84 -10.17
CA GLY A 6 2.93 -9.59 -8.85
C GLY A 6 1.91 -9.60 -7.72
N VAL A 7 0.67 -9.17 -7.99
CA VAL A 7 -0.40 -9.14 -6.97
C VAL A 7 -0.72 -10.56 -6.51
N GLU A 8 -0.83 -11.51 -7.44
CA GLU A 8 -1.11 -12.91 -7.17
C GLU A 8 0.04 -13.55 -6.39
N ARG A 9 1.30 -13.32 -6.81
CA ARG A 9 2.48 -13.85 -6.09
C ARG A 9 2.56 -13.35 -4.65
N TRP A 10 2.41 -12.05 -4.43
CA TRP A 10 2.45 -11.48 -3.08
C TRP A 10 1.23 -11.87 -2.24
N SER A 11 0.07 -12.06 -2.87
CA SER A 11 -1.11 -12.60 -2.18
C SER A 11 -0.87 -14.03 -1.71
N ALA A 12 -0.25 -14.88 -2.53
CA ALA A 12 0.14 -16.23 -2.11
C ALA A 12 1.20 -16.21 -0.99
N ALA A 13 2.16 -15.28 -1.04
CA ALA A 13 3.15 -15.12 0.04
C ALA A 13 2.47 -14.80 1.39
N LEU A 14 1.47 -13.91 1.40
CA LEU A 14 0.68 -13.57 2.60
C LEU A 14 -0.13 -14.74 3.18
N GLU A 15 -0.44 -15.76 2.37
CA GLU A 15 -1.13 -16.95 2.85
C GLU A 15 -0.18 -17.91 3.60
N HIS A 16 1.13 -17.75 3.43
CA HIS A 16 2.16 -18.63 4.01
C HIS A 16 3.12 -17.94 4.98
N ASP A 17 3.14 -16.61 5.03
CA ASP A 17 3.99 -15.79 5.91
C ASP A 17 3.11 -15.02 6.91
N GLU A 18 2.99 -15.56 8.14
CA GLU A 18 2.15 -14.98 9.19
C GLU A 18 2.64 -13.61 9.65
N GLU A 19 3.95 -13.38 9.65
CA GLU A 19 4.55 -12.08 10.00
C GLU A 19 4.16 -11.02 8.97
N LEU A 20 4.27 -11.36 7.69
CA LEU A 20 3.90 -10.47 6.59
C LEU A 20 2.40 -10.17 6.60
N ALA A 21 1.56 -11.16 6.92
CA ALA A 21 0.11 -10.98 7.05
C ALA A 21 -0.25 -10.06 8.23
N ALA A 22 0.36 -10.28 9.39
CA ALA A 22 0.15 -9.44 10.57
C ALA A 22 0.60 -7.99 10.32
N ASP A 23 1.73 -7.81 9.63
CA ASP A 23 2.23 -6.48 9.29
C ASP A 23 1.31 -5.75 8.29
N LEU A 24 0.72 -6.45 7.33
CA LEU A 24 -0.29 -5.90 6.42
C LEU A 24 -1.56 -5.47 7.16
N GLU A 25 -2.03 -6.27 8.12
CA GLU A 25 -3.19 -5.91 8.95
C GLU A 25 -2.90 -4.65 9.76
N ARG A 26 -1.75 -4.60 10.44
CA ARG A 26 -1.26 -3.41 11.19
C ARG A 26 -1.18 -2.17 10.29
N ALA A 27 -0.56 -2.28 9.12
CA ALA A 27 -0.42 -1.18 8.18
C ALA A 27 -1.78 -0.70 7.63
N THR A 28 -2.73 -1.62 7.43
CA THR A 28 -4.09 -1.30 7.03
C THR A 28 -4.82 -0.50 8.11
N GLU A 29 -4.68 -0.88 9.38
CA GLU A 29 -5.26 -0.13 10.50
C GLU A 29 -4.65 1.26 10.65
N GLU A 30 -3.33 1.38 10.51
CA GLU A 30 -2.65 2.67 10.49
C GLU A 30 -3.14 3.55 9.33
N GLN A 31 -3.24 3.01 8.11
CA GLN A 31 -3.77 3.76 6.98
C GLN A 31 -5.19 4.31 7.24
N ARG A 32 -6.05 3.51 7.87
CA ARG A 32 -7.40 3.95 8.27
C ARG A 32 -7.35 5.07 9.32
N ARG A 33 -6.46 4.94 10.32
CA ARG A 33 -6.23 5.97 11.35
C ARG A 33 -5.76 7.27 10.73
N ILE A 34 -4.75 7.23 9.85
CA ILE A 34 -4.24 8.40 9.12
C ILE A 34 -5.36 9.07 8.32
N ARG A 35 -6.13 8.29 7.55
CA ARG A 35 -7.26 8.81 6.74
C ARG A 35 -8.29 9.53 7.58
N ARG A 36 -8.73 8.93 8.69
CA ARG A 36 -9.69 9.56 9.62
C ARG A 36 -9.11 10.83 10.25
N GLY A 37 -7.84 10.82 10.65
CA GLY A 37 -7.14 11.99 11.19
C GLY A 37 -7.11 13.14 10.20
N LEU A 38 -6.70 12.88 8.96
CA LEU A 38 -6.65 13.88 7.88
C LEU A 38 -8.03 14.40 7.46
N ALA A 39 -9.06 13.55 7.53
CA ALA A 39 -10.42 13.94 7.20
C ALA A 39 -11.01 14.94 8.20
N GLY A 40 -10.52 14.98 9.45
CA GLY A 40 -10.97 15.93 10.47
C GLY A 40 -12.48 15.90 10.70
N GLY A 41 -13.08 14.70 10.67
CA GLY A 41 -14.53 14.49 10.83
C GLY A 41 -15.38 14.71 9.57
N LYS A 42 -14.79 15.10 8.43
CA LYS A 42 -15.52 15.22 7.15
C LYS A 42 -15.69 13.86 6.49
N THR A 43 -16.90 13.54 6.04
CA THR A 43 -17.24 12.22 5.50
C THR A 43 -17.46 12.18 3.99
N GLY A 44 -17.44 13.31 3.29
CA GLY A 44 -17.57 13.34 1.82
C GLY A 44 -18.91 12.80 1.32
N ARG A 45 -18.98 12.44 0.03
CA ARG A 45 -20.22 11.98 -0.64
C ARG A 45 -20.59 10.53 -0.33
N ASP A 46 -19.64 9.72 0.14
CA ASP A 46 -19.81 8.29 0.42
C ASP A 46 -20.09 8.01 1.91
N GLY A 47 -20.41 9.05 2.67
CA GLY A 47 -20.71 8.95 4.09
C GLY A 47 -19.54 8.46 4.94
N GLY A 48 -18.30 8.56 4.46
CA GLY A 48 -17.09 8.17 5.16
C GLY A 48 -16.64 6.74 4.86
N SER A 49 -17.34 6.01 3.98
CA SER A 49 -17.01 4.62 3.64
C SER A 49 -15.57 4.44 3.14
N SER A 50 -15.05 5.40 2.36
CA SER A 50 -13.66 5.39 1.88
C SER A 50 -12.60 5.55 2.97
N LEU A 51 -12.98 6.10 4.14
CA LEU A 51 -12.07 6.22 5.29
C LEU A 51 -11.84 4.87 5.97
N GLU A 52 -12.74 3.91 5.78
CA GLU A 52 -12.65 2.56 6.33
C GLU A 52 -11.92 1.57 5.42
N LEU A 53 -11.46 2.03 4.25
CA LEU A 53 -10.65 1.23 3.36
C LEU A 53 -9.17 1.29 3.73
N GLY A 54 -8.49 0.16 3.62
CA GLY A 54 -7.06 0.03 3.79
C GLY A 54 -6.24 0.55 2.61
N ILE A 55 -5.00 0.09 2.55
CA ILE A 55 -4.07 0.42 1.46
C ILE A 55 -4.66 -0.07 0.12
N GLY A 56 -4.50 0.72 -0.94
CA GLY A 56 -5.09 0.44 -2.26
C GLY A 56 -6.63 0.45 -2.27
N GLY A 57 -7.28 0.94 -1.23
CA GLY A 57 -8.74 0.93 -1.12
C GLY A 57 -9.31 -0.46 -0.86
N SER A 58 -8.55 -1.38 -0.26
CA SER A 58 -9.05 -2.72 0.09
C SER A 58 -9.94 -2.68 1.34
N ALA A 59 -11.11 -3.34 1.29
CA ALA A 59 -11.94 -3.53 2.48
C ALA A 59 -11.44 -4.71 3.34
N ASN A 60 -10.80 -5.70 2.71
CA ASN A 60 -10.25 -6.85 3.39
C ASN A 60 -8.77 -6.57 3.76
N PRO A 61 -8.42 -6.53 5.06
CA PRO A 61 -7.07 -6.19 5.51
C PRO A 61 -6.03 -7.26 5.19
N ARG A 62 -6.42 -8.41 4.64
CA ARG A 62 -5.52 -9.52 4.25
C ARG A 62 -5.40 -9.70 2.73
N ARG A 63 -5.98 -8.80 1.93
CA ARG A 63 -5.97 -8.92 0.47
C ARG A 63 -5.30 -7.71 -0.17
N LEU A 64 -4.46 -7.99 -1.17
CA LEU A 64 -3.81 -7.00 -2.00
C LEU A 64 -4.69 -6.68 -3.22
N LYS A 65 -4.82 -5.39 -3.53
CA LYS A 65 -5.46 -4.93 -4.78
C LYS A 65 -4.42 -4.53 -5.81
N CYS A 66 -3.47 -3.69 -5.39
CA CYS A 66 -2.40 -3.16 -6.22
C CYS A 66 -1.14 -2.96 -5.38
N LEU A 67 -0.02 -3.47 -5.87
CA LEU A 67 1.32 -3.28 -5.30
C LEU A 67 1.75 -1.82 -5.31
N HIS A 68 1.36 -1.01 -6.30
CA HIS A 68 1.76 0.39 -6.36
C HIS A 68 1.28 1.19 -5.14
N ALA A 69 0.10 0.87 -4.60
CA ALA A 69 -0.42 1.54 -3.42
C ALA A 69 0.34 1.13 -2.15
N HIS A 70 0.80 -0.13 -2.09
CA HIS A 70 1.63 -0.63 -1.00
C HIS A 70 3.05 -0.04 -1.04
N LEU A 71 3.63 0.11 -2.24
CA LEU A 71 4.89 0.82 -2.42
C LEU A 71 4.77 2.28 -2.00
N ALA A 72 3.74 2.99 -2.48
CA ALA A 72 3.50 4.39 -2.10
C ALA A 72 3.32 4.55 -0.59
N TYR A 73 2.61 3.61 0.06
CA TYR A 73 2.46 3.60 1.51
C TYR A 73 3.79 3.38 2.23
N ALA A 74 4.62 2.43 1.81
CA ALA A 74 5.95 2.19 2.40
C ALA A 74 6.90 3.39 2.26
N LEU A 75 6.86 4.09 1.13
CA LEU A 75 7.65 5.31 0.95
C LEU A 75 7.27 6.40 1.95
N ALA A 76 5.99 6.49 2.33
CA ALA A 76 5.50 7.42 3.35
C ALA A 76 5.63 6.89 4.79
N ASN A 77 5.71 5.57 4.97
CA ASN A 77 5.72 4.88 6.27
C ASN A 77 6.78 3.77 6.27
N PRO A 78 8.07 4.11 6.50
CA PRO A 78 9.14 3.12 6.59
C PRO A 78 8.88 2.07 7.69
N GLY A 79 9.37 0.84 7.47
CA GLY A 79 9.10 -0.30 8.35
C GLY A 79 7.81 -1.07 8.02
N TYR A 80 7.19 -0.80 6.86
CA TYR A 80 6.13 -1.65 6.31
C TYR A 80 6.73 -2.75 5.44
N LEU A 81 6.76 -3.98 5.96
CA LEU A 81 7.55 -5.10 5.43
C LEU A 81 7.18 -5.45 3.98
N LEU A 82 5.89 -5.59 3.69
CA LEU A 82 5.45 -5.94 2.33
C LEU A 82 5.83 -4.86 1.31
N GLY A 83 5.65 -3.59 1.66
CA GLY A 83 6.01 -2.50 0.75
C GLY A 83 7.52 -2.36 0.56
N GLU A 84 8.33 -2.64 1.58
CA GLU A 84 9.79 -2.70 1.45
C GLU A 84 10.25 -3.87 0.58
N ARG A 85 9.69 -5.07 0.76
CA ARG A 85 10.03 -6.21 -0.11
C ARG A 85 9.60 -5.98 -1.57
N ILE A 86 8.46 -5.32 -1.80
CA ILE A 86 8.04 -4.89 -3.15
C ILE A 86 9.01 -3.86 -3.74
N ARG A 87 9.47 -2.89 -2.93
CA ARG A 87 10.44 -1.87 -3.33
C ARG A 87 11.76 -2.53 -3.76
N ASP A 88 12.21 -3.55 -3.04
CA ASP A 88 13.48 -4.21 -3.32
C ASP A 88 13.44 -5.06 -4.63
N GLU A 89 12.25 -5.34 -5.18
CA GLU A 89 12.10 -5.90 -6.55
C GLU A 89 12.21 -4.82 -7.66
N LEU A 90 12.23 -3.54 -7.30
CA LEU A 90 12.32 -2.43 -8.26
C LEU A 90 13.76 -1.91 -8.31
N ASP A 91 14.49 -2.31 -9.35
CA ASP A 91 15.83 -1.81 -9.63
C ASP A 91 15.92 -1.26 -11.06
N PRO A 92 16.23 0.05 -11.25
CA PRO A 92 16.36 1.07 -10.20
C PRO A 92 15.00 1.54 -9.67
N LEU A 93 14.91 1.89 -8.39
CA LEU A 93 13.69 2.43 -7.78
C LEU A 93 13.34 3.83 -8.31
N TRP A 94 14.38 4.64 -8.50
CA TRP A 94 14.27 6.00 -9.00
C TRP A 94 14.98 6.10 -10.35
N PRO A 95 14.45 6.89 -11.30
CA PRO A 95 15.21 7.21 -12.49
C PRO A 95 16.51 7.94 -12.11
N GLU A 96 17.59 7.71 -12.86
CA GLU A 96 18.87 8.39 -12.64
C GLU A 96 18.78 9.92 -12.76
N GLN A 97 17.78 10.39 -13.49
CA GLN A 97 17.46 11.80 -13.66
C GLN A 97 16.02 12.03 -13.20
N CYS A 98 15.85 12.89 -12.21
CA CYS A 98 14.54 13.30 -11.70
C CYS A 98 14.11 14.61 -12.40
N CYS A 99 12.81 14.75 -12.62
CA CYS A 99 12.14 15.74 -13.47
C CYS A 99 12.33 15.47 -14.97
N SER A 100 11.23 15.44 -15.71
CA SER A 100 11.30 15.66 -17.15
C SER A 100 11.89 17.05 -17.35
N LEU A 101 13.01 17.14 -18.06
CA LEU A 101 13.41 18.39 -18.70
C LEU A 101 12.34 18.69 -19.75
N GLU A 102 11.22 19.27 -19.32
CA GLU A 102 10.30 19.94 -20.23
C GLU A 102 11.02 21.19 -20.71
N ASN A 103 11.37 21.17 -22.00
CA ASN A 103 11.72 22.34 -22.79
C ASN A 103 10.49 22.71 -23.61
#